data_AF-A0A1F5H3H4-F1
#
_entry.id   AF-A0A1F5H3H4-F1
#
_cell.length_a   1.000
_cell.length_b   1.000
_cell.length_c   1.000
_cell.angle_alpha   90.00
_cell.angle_beta   90.00
_cell.angle_gamma   90.00
#
_symmetry.space_group_name_H-M   'P 1'
#
loop_
_entity.id
_entity.type
_entity.pdbx_description
1 polymer ?
#
loop_
_entity_poly.entity_id
_entity_poly.type
_entity_poly.pdbx_seq_one_letter_code
_entity_poly.pdbx_strand_id
1 'polypeptide(L)'
;MSKLKLGAIIFITFIVGVGIGSAASKSSTTGKVSSDNKEEIQQSTVQGGGNALPLAQATPESGGKVVVKSHNKRIEYGYPKIVGEVVNNTASSASFVQVTATFYDSKGEVVGTDFTYASDTASTPLAPQATAPFEITASQGLTFDNYKLDVTWR
;
A
#
# COMPACT_ATOMS: atom_id res chain seq x y z
N MET A 1 46.90 -17.76 18.66
CA MET A 1 46.05 -18.35 17.59
C MET A 1 44.93 -17.37 17.27
N SER A 2 45.16 -16.49 16.29
CA SER A 2 44.18 -15.49 15.82
C SER A 2 43.29 -16.10 14.75
N LYS A 3 41.97 -16.19 14.99
CA LYS A 3 41.00 -16.62 13.98
C LYS A 3 40.55 -15.43 13.14
N LEU A 4 40.94 -15.44 11.87
CA LEU A 4 40.50 -14.53 10.84
C LEU A 4 39.00 -14.78 10.55
N LYS A 5 38.15 -13.76 10.67
CA LYS A 5 36.77 -13.82 10.17
C LYS A 5 36.74 -13.22 8.78
N LEU A 6 36.51 -14.08 7.78
CA LEU A 6 36.37 -13.69 6.38
C LEU A 6 34.90 -13.32 6.12
N GLY A 7 34.61 -12.03 5.97
CA GLY A 7 33.30 -11.56 5.52
C GLY A 7 33.19 -11.72 4.00
N ALA A 8 32.24 -12.54 3.55
CA ALA A 8 31.93 -12.67 2.13
C ALA A 8 31.00 -11.53 1.70
N ILE A 9 31.46 -10.69 0.77
CA ILE A 9 30.66 -9.66 0.11
C ILE A 9 30.05 -10.31 -1.13
N ILE A 10 28.74 -10.58 -1.11
CA ILE A 10 28.01 -11.11 -2.27
C ILE A 10 27.43 -9.92 -3.04
N PHE A 11 27.95 -9.69 -4.25
CA PHE A 11 27.35 -8.78 -5.22
C PHE A 11 26.20 -9.48 -5.93
N ILE A 12 24.95 -9.05 -5.68
CA ILE A 12 23.78 -9.56 -6.41
C ILE A 12 23.52 -8.65 -7.62
N THR A 13 23.63 -9.24 -8.81
CA THR A 13 23.37 -8.60 -10.10
C THR A 13 21.87 -8.51 -10.38
N PHE A 14 21.39 -7.32 -10.74
CA PHE A 14 20.03 -7.05 -11.23
C PHE A 14 19.80 -7.75 -12.58
N ILE A 15 18.80 -8.62 -12.67
CA ILE A 15 18.25 -9.08 -13.95
C ILE A 15 17.03 -8.20 -14.28
N VAL A 16 17.13 -7.44 -15.36
CA VAL A 16 16.02 -6.67 -15.94
C VAL A 16 15.04 -7.65 -16.56
N GLY A 17 13.88 -7.83 -15.94
CA GLY A 17 12.79 -8.63 -16.49
C GLY A 17 12.09 -7.90 -17.63
N VAL A 18 12.23 -8.43 -18.85
CA VAL A 18 11.42 -8.06 -20.02
C VAL A 18 10.01 -8.59 -19.80
N GLY A 19 9.04 -7.70 -19.57
CA GLY A 19 7.62 -8.05 -19.51
C GLY A 19 7.04 -8.25 -20.91
N ILE A 20 6.68 -9.50 -21.22
CA ILE A 20 5.88 -9.84 -22.41
C ILE A 20 4.41 -9.54 -22.06
N GLY A 21 3.84 -8.53 -22.71
CA GLY A 21 2.42 -8.19 -22.58
C GLY A 21 1.50 -9.24 -23.19
N SER A 22 0.40 -9.53 -22.51
CA SER A 22 -0.75 -10.21 -23.10
C SER A 22 -1.99 -9.33 -22.93
N ALA A 23 -2.68 -9.14 -24.06
CA ALA A 23 -3.74 -8.17 -24.26
C ALA A 23 -5.13 -8.69 -23.87
N ALA A 24 -5.96 -7.72 -23.46
CA ALA A 24 -7.40 -7.56 -23.71
C ALA A 24 -8.40 -8.62 -23.23
N SER A 25 -9.35 -8.16 -22.41
CA SER A 25 -10.77 -8.18 -22.79
C SER A 25 -11.57 -7.10 -22.06
N LYS A 26 -12.23 -6.25 -22.86
CA LYS A 26 -13.30 -5.32 -22.45
C LYS A 26 -14.60 -6.11 -22.26
N SER A 27 -15.44 -5.74 -21.30
CA SER A 27 -16.88 -5.90 -21.43
C SER A 27 -17.61 -4.84 -20.62
N SER A 28 -18.57 -4.19 -21.26
CA SER A 28 -19.35 -3.05 -20.78
C SER A 28 -20.85 -3.34 -20.88
N THR A 29 -21.61 -2.82 -19.90
CA THR A 29 -23.07 -2.48 -19.94
C THR A 29 -24.01 -3.71 -19.93
N THR A 30 -25.14 -3.80 -19.22
CA THR A 30 -26.24 -2.85 -18.94
C THR A 30 -27.22 -3.49 -17.94
N GLY A 31 -27.84 -2.69 -17.06
CA GLY A 31 -28.99 -3.12 -16.25
C GLY A 31 -29.75 -1.97 -15.55
N LYS A 32 -30.69 -1.36 -16.29
CA LYS A 32 -31.95 -0.64 -15.93
C LYS A 32 -32.25 -0.27 -14.45
N VAL A 33 -32.46 1.01 -14.11
CA VAL A 33 -33.70 1.85 -14.13
C VAL A 33 -34.59 1.79 -12.86
N SER A 34 -34.59 2.92 -12.15
CA SER A 34 -35.62 3.65 -11.38
C SER A 34 -36.67 2.96 -10.49
N SER A 35 -36.84 3.52 -9.29
CA SER A 35 -38.14 3.73 -8.65
C SER A 35 -38.09 4.98 -7.77
N ASP A 36 -38.83 6.00 -8.20
CA ASP A 36 -39.15 7.20 -7.45
C ASP A 36 -39.94 6.85 -6.18
N ASN A 37 -39.63 7.51 -5.06
CA ASN A 37 -40.66 7.81 -4.06
C ASN A 37 -40.35 9.15 -3.38
N LYS A 38 -41.15 10.15 -3.71
CA LYS A 38 -41.18 11.49 -3.12
C LYS A 38 -42.23 11.46 -2.02
N GLU A 39 -41.82 11.52 -0.76
CA GLU A 39 -42.72 11.99 0.32
C GLU A 39 -42.03 13.10 1.12
N GLU A 40 -42.77 14.20 1.22
CA GLU A 40 -42.47 15.45 1.89
C GLU A 40 -43.51 15.59 3.00
N ILE A 41 -43.08 15.53 4.28
CA ILE A 41 -43.82 16.10 5.41
C ILE A 41 -42.78 16.73 6.34
N GLN A 42 -42.94 18.03 6.58
CA GLN A 42 -42.15 18.80 7.54
C GLN A 42 -42.81 18.78 8.93
N GLN A 43 -41.95 18.75 9.94
CA GLN A 43 -42.01 19.48 11.22
C GLN A 43 -42.60 18.79 12.47
N SER A 44 -41.70 18.37 13.36
CA SER A 44 -41.88 18.46 14.82
C SER A 44 -40.53 18.72 15.49
N THR A 45 -40.47 19.84 16.21
CA THR A 45 -39.32 20.34 16.96
C THR A 45 -39.39 19.85 18.41
N VAL A 46 -38.34 19.18 18.92
CA VAL A 46 -37.86 19.35 20.31
C VAL A 46 -36.33 19.20 20.32
N GLN A 47 -35.64 20.21 20.85
CA GLN A 47 -34.20 20.27 21.08
C GLN A 47 -33.71 19.18 22.03
N GLY A 48 -32.64 18.49 21.64
CA GLY A 48 -31.75 17.72 22.52
C GLY A 48 -30.34 17.86 21.98
N GLY A 49 -29.48 18.55 22.74
CA GLY A 49 -28.16 18.99 22.31
C GLY A 49 -27.20 17.87 21.93
N GLY A 50 -26.45 18.14 20.87
CA GLY A 50 -25.25 17.44 20.48
C GLY A 50 -24.65 18.22 19.33
N ASN A 51 -23.61 19.01 19.61
CA ASN A 51 -22.81 19.62 18.56
C ASN A 51 -22.27 18.50 17.69
N ALA A 52 -22.94 18.18 16.58
CA ALA A 52 -22.32 17.42 15.52
C ALA A 52 -21.22 18.33 14.98
N LEU A 53 -19.99 18.09 15.46
CA LEU A 53 -18.79 18.50 14.75
C LEU A 53 -19.04 18.13 13.28
N PRO A 54 -18.94 19.09 12.34
CA PRO A 54 -18.92 18.75 10.93
C PRO A 54 -17.89 17.64 10.76
N LEU A 55 -18.22 16.59 10.00
CA LEU A 55 -17.29 15.54 9.61
C LEU A 55 -16.18 16.22 8.80
N ALA A 56 -15.22 16.82 9.50
CA ALA A 56 -14.08 17.48 8.91
C ALA A 56 -13.32 16.35 8.23
N GLN A 57 -13.45 16.28 6.90
CA GLN A 57 -12.47 15.61 6.07
C GLN A 57 -11.12 16.10 6.58
N ALA A 58 -10.32 15.17 7.13
CA ALA A 58 -9.03 15.47 7.71
C ALA A 58 -8.31 16.41 6.74
N THR A 59 -8.16 17.68 7.15
CA THR A 59 -7.43 18.64 6.34
C THR A 59 -6.03 18.06 6.22
N PRO A 60 -5.50 17.84 5.00
CA PRO A 60 -4.16 17.30 4.87
C PRO A 60 -3.22 18.21 5.65
N GLU A 61 -2.67 17.69 6.74
CA GLU A 61 -1.79 18.50 7.59
C GLU A 61 -0.60 18.92 6.75
N SER A 62 -0.24 20.21 6.82
CA SER A 62 0.93 20.74 6.13
C SER A 62 2.18 20.01 6.66
N GLY A 63 2.70 19.06 5.88
CA GLY A 63 3.73 18.11 6.31
C GLY A 63 3.33 16.62 6.26
N GLY A 64 2.13 16.31 5.77
CA GLY A 64 1.64 14.94 5.62
C GLY A 64 2.60 14.02 4.86
N LYS A 65 2.51 12.72 5.14
CA LYS A 65 3.33 11.67 4.54
C LYS A 65 2.48 10.62 3.84
N VAL A 66 3.04 9.93 2.86
CA VAL A 66 2.47 8.66 2.40
C VAL A 66 2.96 7.57 3.35
N VAL A 67 2.05 6.78 3.90
CA VAL A 67 2.36 5.76 4.92
C VAL A 67 1.63 4.46 4.63
N VAL A 68 2.16 3.34 5.12
CA VAL A 68 1.42 2.07 5.13
C VAL A 68 0.24 2.20 6.10
N LYS A 69 -0.97 2.05 5.57
CA LYS A 69 -2.23 2.07 6.34
C LYS A 69 -2.52 0.72 6.99
N SER A 70 -2.27 -0.36 6.26
CA SER A 70 -2.51 -1.73 6.70
C SER A 70 -1.57 -2.68 5.96
N HIS A 71 -1.22 -3.81 6.58
CA HIS A 71 -0.46 -4.87 5.93
C HIS A 71 -0.68 -6.22 6.62
N ASN A 72 -0.49 -7.30 5.87
CA ASN A 72 -0.53 -8.67 6.35
C ASN A 72 0.50 -9.53 5.61
N LYS A 73 0.98 -10.57 6.29
CA LYS A 73 1.82 -11.61 5.69
C LYS A 73 0.95 -12.82 5.33
N ARG A 74 1.13 -13.38 4.14
CA ARG A 74 0.56 -14.68 3.74
C ARG A 74 1.58 -15.51 2.98
N ILE A 75 1.35 -16.81 2.88
CA ILE A 75 2.13 -17.69 2.00
C ILE A 75 1.28 -17.99 0.77
N GLU A 76 1.84 -17.80 -0.42
CA GLU A 76 1.16 -18.07 -1.69
C GLU A 76 2.12 -18.80 -2.61
N TYR A 77 1.74 -19.99 -3.09
CA TYR A 77 2.59 -20.87 -3.90
C TYR A 77 3.98 -21.16 -3.29
N GLY A 78 4.08 -21.17 -1.96
CA GLY A 78 5.34 -21.39 -1.22
C GLY A 78 6.21 -20.13 -1.04
N TYR A 79 5.75 -18.97 -1.51
CA TYR A 79 6.45 -17.69 -1.35
C TYR A 79 5.81 -16.86 -0.25
N PRO A 80 6.59 -16.27 0.66
CA PRO A 80 6.07 -15.25 1.56
C PRO A 80 5.67 -14.00 0.77
N LYS A 81 4.43 -13.57 0.96
CA LYS A 81 3.89 -12.32 0.42
C LYS A 81 3.54 -11.37 1.54
N ILE A 82 3.87 -10.10 1.35
CA ILE A 82 3.36 -9.00 2.16
C ILE A 82 2.40 -8.21 1.29
N VAL A 83 1.14 -8.18 1.70
CA VAL A 83 0.08 -7.42 1.05
C VAL A 83 -0.40 -6.32 1.96
N GLY A 84 -0.74 -5.16 1.42
CA GLY A 84 -1.21 -4.05 2.23
C GLY A 84 -1.74 -2.90 1.42
N GLU A 85 -2.04 -1.81 2.12
CA GLU A 85 -2.48 -0.55 1.54
C GLU A 85 -1.58 0.58 2.05
N VAL A 86 -1.26 1.53 1.17
CA VAL A 86 -0.75 2.84 1.54
C VAL A 86 -1.87 3.87 1.55
N VAL A 87 -1.70 4.95 2.30
CA VAL A 87 -2.57 6.13 2.28
C VAL A 87 -1.73 7.38 2.05
N ASN A 88 -2.17 8.25 1.13
CA ASN A 88 -1.55 9.54 0.91
C ASN A 88 -2.13 10.58 1.86
N ASN A 89 -1.48 10.82 3.01
CA ASN A 89 -1.91 11.87 3.94
C ASN A 89 -1.35 13.26 3.58
N THR A 90 -0.72 13.43 2.42
CA THR A 90 -0.21 14.73 1.97
C THR A 90 -1.32 15.57 1.32
N ALA A 91 -1.07 16.87 1.15
CA ALA A 91 -1.99 17.79 0.47
C ALA A 91 -1.95 17.68 -1.07
N SER A 92 -0.99 16.94 -1.63
CA SER A 92 -0.75 16.83 -3.07
C SER A 92 -0.86 15.38 -3.53
N SER A 93 -1.05 15.16 -4.83
CA SER A 93 -0.95 13.80 -5.37
C SER A 93 0.47 13.26 -5.24
N ALA A 94 0.61 12.00 -4.86
CA ALA A 94 1.90 11.32 -4.69
C ALA A 94 2.15 10.34 -5.84
N SER A 95 3.29 10.50 -6.52
CA SER A 95 3.73 9.61 -7.59
C SER A 95 4.83 8.68 -7.12
N PHE A 96 5.06 7.59 -7.86
CA PHE A 96 6.14 6.64 -7.59
C PHE A 96 6.16 6.18 -6.13
N VAL A 97 4.98 5.82 -5.59
CA VAL A 97 4.86 5.41 -4.19
C VAL A 97 5.48 4.03 -4.05
N GLN A 98 6.73 3.99 -3.61
CA GLN A 98 7.52 2.77 -3.44
C GLN A 98 7.43 2.30 -2.00
N VAL A 99 7.06 1.04 -1.80
CA VAL A 99 7.10 0.36 -0.51
C VAL A 99 8.29 -0.59 -0.51
N THR A 100 9.19 -0.43 0.46
CA THR A 100 10.37 -1.28 0.63
C THR A 100 10.21 -2.11 1.91
N ALA A 101 10.32 -3.43 1.76
CA ALA A 101 10.40 -4.36 2.88
C ALA A 101 11.87 -4.65 3.21
N THR A 102 12.21 -4.57 4.49
CA THR A 102 13.44 -5.16 5.04
C THR A 102 13.04 -6.35 5.90
N PHE A 103 13.61 -7.51 5.62
CA PHE A 103 13.31 -8.78 6.29
C PHE A 103 14.38 -9.09 7.34
N TYR A 104 13.95 -9.56 8.51
CA TYR A 104 14.82 -9.83 9.66
C TYR A 104 14.62 -11.25 10.20
N ASP A 105 15.70 -11.88 10.64
CA ASP A 105 15.63 -13.12 11.42
C ASP A 105 15.24 -12.86 12.90
N SER A 106 15.14 -13.92 13.69
CA SER A 106 14.82 -13.88 15.12
C SER A 106 15.86 -13.15 15.98
N LYS A 107 17.08 -12.94 15.48
CA LYS A 107 18.12 -12.17 16.15
C LYS A 107 18.09 -10.68 15.78
N GLY A 108 17.24 -10.31 14.83
CA GLY A 108 17.15 -8.95 14.29
C GLY A 108 18.21 -8.66 13.22
N GLU A 109 18.84 -9.68 12.64
CA GLU A 109 19.78 -9.51 11.52
C GLU A 109 19.00 -9.39 10.21
N VAL A 110 19.42 -8.47 9.33
CA VAL A 110 18.81 -8.31 8.00
C VAL A 110 19.15 -9.51 7.14
N VAL A 111 18.13 -10.22 6.68
CA VAL A 111 18.26 -11.41 5.81
C VAL A 111 17.87 -11.13 4.37
N GLY A 112 17.25 -9.98 4.09
CA GLY A 112 16.92 -9.56 2.74
C GLY A 112 16.16 -8.24 2.68
N THR A 113 16.00 -7.74 1.46
CA THR A 113 15.18 -6.58 1.15
C THR A 113 14.46 -6.79 -0.17
N ASP A 114 13.27 -6.26 -0.32
CA ASP A 114 12.56 -6.21 -1.60
C ASP A 114 11.63 -4.99 -1.66
N PHE A 115 11.13 -4.63 -2.83
CA PHE A 115 10.24 -3.48 -2.99
C PHE A 115 9.19 -3.68 -4.07
N THR A 116 8.15 -2.85 -4.00
CA THR A 116 7.11 -2.74 -5.04
C THR A 116 6.62 -1.30 -5.12
N TYR A 117 5.92 -0.97 -6.21
CA TYR A 117 5.13 0.25 -6.28
C TYR A 117 3.68 -0.05 -5.86
N ALA A 118 3.09 0.85 -5.09
CA ALA A 118 1.66 0.75 -4.77
C ALA A 118 0.84 1.02 -6.04
N SER A 119 0.03 0.05 -6.45
CA SER A 119 -0.72 0.06 -7.71
C SER A 119 0.14 0.56 -8.89
N ASP A 120 -0.44 1.34 -9.82
CA ASP A 120 0.28 2.00 -10.91
C ASP A 120 0.52 3.50 -10.60
N THR A 121 1.08 3.79 -9.42
CA THR A 121 1.38 5.19 -9.01
C THR A 121 2.50 5.86 -9.81
N ALA A 122 3.18 5.11 -10.68
CA ALA A 122 4.10 5.66 -11.67
C ALA A 122 3.34 6.36 -12.81
N SER A 123 2.19 5.83 -13.23
CA SER A 123 1.38 6.40 -14.32
C SER A 123 0.21 7.24 -13.81
N THR A 124 -0.42 6.83 -12.71
CA THR A 124 -1.57 7.50 -12.11
C THR A 124 -1.25 7.91 -10.67
N PRO A 125 -0.89 9.18 -10.41
CA PRO A 125 -0.54 9.65 -9.07
C PRO A 125 -1.67 9.42 -8.05
N LEU A 126 -1.31 9.00 -6.84
CA LEU A 126 -2.27 8.76 -5.75
C LEU A 126 -2.77 10.08 -5.18
N ALA A 127 -4.06 10.37 -5.34
CA ALA A 127 -4.67 11.62 -4.85
C ALA A 127 -4.58 11.77 -3.30
N PRO A 128 -4.68 13.01 -2.76
CA PRO A 128 -4.79 13.23 -1.32
C PRO A 128 -5.89 12.38 -0.68
N GLN A 129 -5.60 11.82 0.49
CA GLN A 129 -6.46 10.94 1.29
C GLN A 129 -6.87 9.62 0.61
N ALA A 130 -6.44 9.36 -0.63
CA ALA A 130 -6.70 8.11 -1.32
C ALA A 130 -5.76 7.00 -0.83
N THR A 131 -6.20 5.76 -1.00
CA THR A 131 -5.42 4.56 -0.73
C THR A 131 -5.06 3.81 -2.01
N ALA A 132 -3.93 3.09 -1.98
CA ALA A 132 -3.54 2.19 -3.04
C ALA A 132 -3.00 0.87 -2.46
N PRO A 133 -3.35 -0.29 -3.05
CA PRO A 133 -2.81 -1.56 -2.61
C PRO A 133 -1.36 -1.75 -3.07
N PHE A 134 -0.60 -2.55 -2.33
CA PHE A 134 0.73 -3.02 -2.73
C PHE A 134 0.89 -4.51 -2.39
N GLU A 135 1.77 -5.19 -3.14
CA GLU A 135 2.14 -6.58 -2.89
C GLU A 135 3.65 -6.76 -3.12
N ILE A 136 4.35 -7.26 -2.10
CA ILE A 136 5.77 -7.64 -2.15
C ILE A 136 5.84 -9.15 -2.04
N THR A 137 6.55 -9.81 -2.96
CA THR A 137 6.79 -11.26 -2.93
C THR A 137 8.25 -11.51 -2.58
N ALA A 138 8.51 -11.99 -1.36
CA ALA A 138 9.87 -12.30 -0.96
C ALA A 138 10.47 -13.41 -1.84
N SER A 139 11.80 -13.37 -2.03
CA SER A 139 12.51 -14.35 -2.83
C SER A 139 12.28 -15.78 -2.35
N GLN A 140 12.30 -16.74 -3.28
CA GLN A 140 12.14 -18.15 -2.94
C GLN A 140 13.20 -18.58 -1.91
N GLY A 141 12.77 -19.31 -0.88
CA GLY A 141 13.66 -19.82 0.16
C GLY A 141 14.09 -18.77 1.21
N LEU A 142 13.71 -17.50 1.05
CA LEU A 142 13.93 -16.50 2.09
C LEU A 142 13.05 -16.83 3.30
N THR A 143 13.70 -17.13 4.43
CA THR A 143 13.04 -17.30 5.72
C THR A 143 13.30 -16.07 6.57
N PHE A 144 12.25 -15.50 7.17
CA PHE A 144 12.35 -14.35 8.05
C PHE A 144 11.26 -14.43 9.14
N ASP A 145 11.59 -13.91 10.30
CA ASP A 145 10.69 -13.88 11.46
C ASP A 145 9.92 -12.56 11.50
N ASN A 146 10.58 -11.45 11.14
CA ASN A 146 10.02 -10.10 11.17
C ASN A 146 10.32 -9.33 9.88
N TYR A 147 9.60 -8.23 9.67
CA TYR A 147 9.88 -7.29 8.60
C TYR A 147 9.52 -5.86 9.01
N LYS A 148 10.16 -4.89 8.34
CA LYS A 148 9.85 -3.46 8.43
C LYS A 148 9.48 -2.96 7.05
N LEU A 149 8.47 -2.08 6.97
CA LEU A 149 8.06 -1.42 5.75
C LEU A 149 8.40 0.06 5.81
N ASP A 150 9.04 0.56 4.77
CA ASP A 150 9.31 1.99 4.56
C ASP A 150 8.67 2.44 3.25
N VAL A 151 8.20 3.69 3.23
CA VAL A 151 7.54 4.28 2.05
C VAL A 151 8.32 5.51 1.59
N THR A 152 8.54 5.60 0.28
CA THR A 152 9.06 6.80 -0.39
C THR A 152 8.15 7.19 -1.54
N TRP A 153 8.08 8.47 -1.87
CA TRP A 153 7.19 9.02 -2.89
C TRP A 153 7.76 10.33 -3.45
N ARG A 154 7.22 10.76 -4.59
CA ARG A 154 7.52 12.04 -5.25
C ARG A 154 6.28 12.91 -5.36
#